data_AF-A0A812TZL3-F1
#
_entry.id   AF-A0A812TZL3-F1
#
_cell.length_a   1.000
_cell.length_b   1.000
_cell.length_c   1.000
_cell.angle_alpha   90.00
_cell.angle_beta   90.00
_cell.angle_gamma   90.00
#
_symmetry.space_group_name_H-M   'P 1'
#
loop_
_entity.id
_entity.type
_entity.pdbx_description
1 polymer ?
#
loop_
_entity_poly.entity_id
_entity_poly.type
_entity_poly.pdbx_seq_one_letter_code
_entity_poly.pdbx_strand_id
1 'polypeptide(L)'
;MEIIEQGMPASDEEHLLPPAPQRRPWPNLFGAAVVVLGALCLVYRMLGAPEASPMAVSTGQAFSLKFKKWTSFGEVPYNLRVSGVMCPNDKNKDANGMYTFQGTTADGRPYYKSDKSWFLWYDKECDGPAKGDNSGWGQWSLAPGGQISTTVPEKVWSRGCDVQAFAFWAPNKEEAKPLEDVPYTFVHSGVAGALPENSVTWMIQCGKAGQITREVTVGTSKSMLTVTGRWVYKYMVMKGETKTIKFGFDKSMEEGSAKEVAAEVSTSAEFKTGVSFLAEGSASASASVSGSMESSWSASVGTHGEDERSFTLPEGGALWQWNMEVKNEDGKTLEIPSPDYAVTTNGAQKPLCFPSLCTDCAETPNYQECEPDGYLHGGR
;
A
#
# COMPACT_ATOMS: atom_id res chain seq x y z
N MET A 1 -45.51 -22.62 -36.56
CA MET A 1 -44.31 -21.80 -36.35
C MET A 1 -43.17 -22.80 -36.26
N GLU A 2 -42.62 -23.17 -37.40
CA GLU A 2 -41.61 -24.21 -37.56
C GLU A 2 -40.22 -23.59 -37.38
N ILE A 3 -39.38 -24.24 -36.58
CA ILE A 3 -37.97 -23.90 -36.39
C ILE A 3 -37.17 -24.90 -37.23
N ILE A 4 -36.45 -24.38 -38.21
CA ILE A 4 -35.51 -25.14 -39.06
C ILE A 4 -34.13 -25.02 -38.41
N GLU A 5 -33.60 -26.15 -37.94
CA GLU A 5 -32.18 -26.29 -37.59
C GLU A 5 -31.35 -26.50 -38.86
N GLN A 6 -30.33 -25.66 -39.06
CA GLN A 6 -29.29 -25.88 -40.07
C GLN A 6 -27.97 -26.21 -39.37
N GLY A 7 -27.48 -27.43 -39.60
CA GLY A 7 -26.15 -27.89 -39.18
C GLY A 7 -25.06 -27.38 -40.12
N MET A 8 -23.94 -26.95 -39.54
CA MET A 8 -22.71 -26.62 -40.24
C MET A 8 -21.73 -27.81 -40.16
N PRO A 9 -21.03 -28.17 -41.24
CA PRO A 9 -19.98 -29.19 -41.21
C PRO A 9 -18.62 -28.61 -40.79
N ALA A 10 -17.88 -29.39 -40.01
CA ALA A 10 -16.49 -29.18 -39.66
C ALA A 10 -15.59 -29.51 -40.86
N SER A 11 -14.66 -28.61 -41.20
CA SER A 11 -13.59 -28.84 -42.16
C SER A 11 -12.25 -28.84 -41.42
N ASP A 12 -11.64 -30.03 -41.34
CA ASP A 12 -10.26 -30.23 -40.93
C ASP A 12 -9.32 -29.90 -42.09
N GLU A 13 -8.50 -28.85 -41.95
CA GLU A 13 -7.38 -28.54 -42.84
C GLU A 13 -6.07 -28.69 -42.05
N GLU A 14 -5.43 -29.86 -42.19
CA GLU A 14 -4.05 -30.10 -41.76
C GLU A 14 -3.09 -29.36 -42.70
N HIS A 15 -2.51 -28.26 -42.23
CA HIS A 15 -1.37 -27.64 -42.89
C HIS A 15 -0.08 -28.40 -42.56
N LEU A 16 0.39 -29.19 -43.53
CA LEU A 16 1.72 -29.81 -43.55
C LEU A 16 2.81 -28.72 -43.62
N LEU A 17 3.61 -28.61 -42.55
CA LEU A 17 4.83 -27.80 -42.53
C LEU A 17 5.93 -28.48 -43.37
N PRO A 18 6.73 -27.72 -44.15
CA PRO A 18 7.85 -28.29 -44.89
C PRO A 18 9.02 -28.67 -43.94
N PRO A 19 9.82 -29.70 -44.30
CA PRO A 19 10.93 -30.16 -43.48
C PRO A 19 12.08 -29.14 -43.41
N ALA A 20 12.69 -29.05 -42.23
CA ALA A 20 13.82 -28.17 -41.95
C ALA A 20 15.06 -28.51 -42.80
N PRO A 21 15.87 -27.52 -43.23
CA PRO A 21 17.05 -27.75 -44.03
C PRO A 21 18.16 -28.44 -43.21
N GLN A 22 18.68 -29.56 -43.73
CA GLN A 22 19.85 -30.25 -43.21
C GLN A 22 21.11 -29.37 -43.33
N ARG A 23 21.75 -29.10 -42.18
CA ARG A 23 23.05 -28.42 -42.13
C ARG A 23 24.16 -29.35 -42.62
N ARG A 24 24.86 -28.95 -43.68
CA ARG A 24 26.11 -29.60 -44.12
C ARG A 24 27.26 -29.24 -43.16
N PRO A 25 28.15 -30.18 -42.81
CA PRO A 25 29.37 -29.87 -42.07
C PRO A 25 30.34 -29.10 -42.95
N TRP A 26 30.86 -27.99 -42.43
CA TRP A 26 31.92 -27.21 -43.05
C TRP A 26 33.27 -27.92 -42.88
N PRO A 27 34.18 -27.87 -43.87
CA PRO A 27 35.50 -28.46 -43.74
C PRO A 27 36.38 -27.62 -42.80
N ASN A 28 37.01 -28.31 -41.84
CA ASN A 28 38.07 -27.79 -41.00
C ASN A 28 39.27 -27.40 -41.86
N LEU A 29 39.49 -26.10 -42.03
CA LEU A 29 40.60 -25.59 -42.83
C LEU A 29 41.17 -24.29 -42.24
N PHE A 30 41.54 -24.28 -40.95
CA PHE A 30 42.46 -23.26 -40.40
C PHE A 30 43.24 -23.83 -39.21
N GLY A 31 44.25 -24.64 -39.52
CA GLY A 31 45.39 -24.87 -38.64
C GLY A 31 46.52 -23.90 -38.98
N ALA A 32 47.20 -23.42 -37.94
CA ALA A 32 48.50 -22.75 -37.96
C ALA A 32 48.57 -21.26 -38.39
N ALA A 33 48.08 -20.34 -37.54
CA ALA A 33 48.58 -18.95 -37.51
C ALA A 33 48.27 -18.14 -36.21
N VAL A 34 48.04 -18.75 -35.04
CA VAL A 34 47.66 -18.00 -33.81
C VAL A 34 48.47 -18.42 -32.57
N VAL A 35 49.81 -18.38 -32.66
CA VAL A 35 50.67 -18.66 -31.48
C VAL A 35 51.54 -17.48 -31.06
N VAL A 36 51.59 -16.37 -31.80
CA VAL A 36 52.54 -15.27 -31.48
C VAL A 36 51.86 -13.97 -30.97
N LEU A 37 50.53 -13.83 -31.06
CA LEU A 37 49.80 -12.65 -30.51
C LEU A 37 49.11 -12.91 -29.14
N GLY A 38 49.08 -14.16 -28.68
CA GLY A 38 48.45 -14.54 -27.39
C GLY A 38 49.28 -14.20 -26.14
N ALA A 39 50.58 -13.91 -26.29
CA ALA A 39 51.46 -13.64 -25.15
C ALA A 39 51.47 -12.17 -24.70
N LEU A 40 50.97 -11.23 -25.51
CA LEU A 40 50.96 -9.79 -25.18
C LEU A 40 49.66 -9.32 -24.50
N CYS A 41 48.55 -10.05 -24.63
CA CYS A 41 47.31 -9.75 -23.88
C CYS A 41 47.30 -10.31 -22.45
N LEU A 42 48.21 -11.23 -22.11
CA LEU A 42 48.24 -11.86 -20.78
C LEU A 42 49.04 -11.06 -19.75
N VAL A 43 49.91 -10.13 -20.18
CA VAL A 43 50.66 -9.24 -19.26
C VAL A 43 49.83 -8.02 -18.84
N TYR A 44 48.84 -7.59 -19.64
CA TYR A 44 47.96 -6.46 -19.28
C TYR A 44 46.94 -6.80 -18.18
N ARG A 45 46.73 -8.10 -17.88
CA ARG A 45 45.89 -8.55 -16.74
C ARG A 45 46.62 -8.61 -15.40
N MET A 46 47.94 -8.42 -15.35
CA MET A 46 48.71 -8.45 -14.09
C MET A 46 49.02 -7.05 -13.53
N LEU A 47 48.73 -5.98 -14.27
CA LEU A 47 48.72 -4.62 -13.72
C LEU A 47 47.31 -4.32 -13.26
N GLY A 48 47.02 -4.72 -12.01
CA GLY A 48 45.74 -4.47 -11.35
C GLY A 48 45.35 -3.00 -11.46
N ALA A 49 44.41 -2.70 -12.35
CA ALA A 49 43.59 -1.53 -12.19
C ALA A 49 42.84 -1.73 -10.87
N PRO A 50 42.92 -0.79 -9.92
CA PRO A 50 42.12 -0.89 -8.71
C PRO A 50 40.65 -0.98 -9.16
N GLU A 51 40.01 -2.12 -8.88
CA GLU A 51 38.56 -2.23 -8.91
C GLU A 51 38.06 -1.14 -7.97
N ALA A 52 37.64 -0.02 -8.54
CA ALA A 52 36.91 1.00 -7.82
C ALA A 52 35.64 0.30 -7.34
N SER A 53 35.67 -0.20 -6.11
CA SER A 53 34.49 -0.67 -5.42
C SER A 53 33.49 0.48 -5.48
N PRO A 54 32.30 0.30 -6.06
CA PRO A 54 31.31 1.37 -6.04
C PRO A 54 31.01 1.64 -4.57
N MET A 55 31.52 2.76 -4.06
CA MET A 55 31.15 3.28 -2.75
C MET A 55 29.71 3.78 -2.84
N ALA A 56 28.76 2.85 -2.84
CA ALA A 56 27.35 3.14 -2.70
C ALA A 56 27.07 3.38 -1.22
N VAL A 57 27.48 4.55 -0.71
CA VAL A 57 26.87 5.10 0.50
C VAL A 57 25.45 5.50 0.10
N SER A 58 24.52 4.58 0.35
CA SER A 58 23.09 4.76 0.12
C SER A 58 22.50 5.50 1.32
N THR A 59 22.41 6.82 1.22
CA THR A 59 21.54 7.62 2.10
C THR A 59 20.11 7.51 1.56
N GLY A 60 19.49 6.34 1.74
CA GLY A 60 18.06 6.20 1.47
C GLY A 60 17.29 7.14 2.39
N GLN A 61 16.37 7.92 1.84
CA GLN A 61 15.44 8.67 2.67
C GLN A 61 14.31 7.73 3.08
N ALA A 62 14.27 7.41 4.37
CA ALA A 62 13.10 6.79 4.93
C ALA A 62 11.99 7.84 5.01
N PHE A 63 10.87 7.58 4.33
CA PHE A 63 9.61 8.13 4.78
C PHE A 63 8.91 7.03 5.58
N SER A 64 8.13 7.41 6.58
CA SER A 64 7.29 6.47 7.30
C SER A 64 5.86 6.77 6.91
N LEU A 65 5.22 5.79 6.27
CA LEU A 65 3.78 5.86 6.08
C LEU A 65 3.12 5.61 7.42
N LYS A 66 2.91 6.69 8.16
CA LYS A 66 2.03 6.62 9.32
C LYS A 66 0.61 6.72 8.82
N PHE A 67 -0.04 5.57 8.67
CA PHE A 67 -1.49 5.45 8.43
C PHE A 67 -2.27 5.90 9.66
N LYS A 68 -2.05 7.12 10.15
CA LYS A 68 -2.62 7.67 11.36
C LYS A 68 -3.24 9.03 11.04
N LYS A 69 -4.45 9.27 11.51
CA LYS A 69 -5.17 10.56 11.46
C LYS A 69 -5.28 11.10 12.88
N TRP A 70 -5.20 12.43 13.02
CA TRP A 70 -5.49 13.09 14.28
C TRP A 70 -6.98 13.46 14.33
N THR A 71 -7.62 13.14 15.44
CA THR A 71 -9.02 13.50 15.74
C THR A 71 -9.07 14.31 17.02
N SER A 72 -10.24 14.86 17.36
CA SER A 72 -10.48 15.48 18.67
C SER A 72 -10.26 14.51 19.85
N PHE A 73 -10.21 13.20 19.57
CA PHE A 73 -10.08 12.11 20.53
C PHE A 73 -8.71 11.41 20.46
N GLY A 74 -7.74 12.03 19.77
CA GLY A 74 -6.37 11.53 19.66
C GLY A 74 -6.07 10.89 18.30
N GLU A 75 -4.94 10.18 18.28
CA GLU A 75 -4.44 9.51 17.09
C GLU A 75 -5.24 8.24 16.79
N VAL A 76 -5.72 8.11 15.55
CA VAL A 76 -6.49 6.95 15.09
C VAL A 76 -5.86 6.41 13.81
N PRO A 77 -5.82 5.10 13.57
CA PRO A 77 -5.29 4.54 12.35
C PRO A 77 -6.26 4.78 11.18
N TYR A 78 -5.72 4.75 9.96
CA TYR A 78 -6.50 4.85 8.74
C TYR A 78 -7.22 3.54 8.44
N ASN A 79 -6.61 2.41 8.79
CA ASN A 79 -7.17 1.09 8.58
C ASN A 79 -7.24 0.33 9.90
N LEU A 80 -8.38 -0.32 10.11
CA LEU A 80 -8.64 -1.22 11.23
C LEU A 80 -8.96 -2.60 10.68
N ARG A 81 -8.63 -3.62 11.45
CA ARG A 81 -9.14 -4.97 11.24
C ARG A 81 -10.12 -5.30 12.36
N VAL A 82 -11.33 -5.68 11.97
CA VAL A 82 -12.34 -6.21 12.88
C VAL A 82 -12.38 -7.72 12.71
N SER A 83 -12.28 -8.47 13.81
CA SER A 83 -12.42 -9.93 13.83
C SER A 83 -13.10 -10.44 15.09
N GLY A 84 -13.77 -11.59 15.02
CA GLY A 84 -14.46 -12.22 16.16
C GLY A 84 -15.98 -12.03 16.17
N VAL A 85 -16.53 -11.26 15.22
CA VAL A 85 -17.98 -11.02 15.09
C VAL A 85 -18.65 -12.20 14.38
N MET A 86 -19.24 -13.13 15.13
CA MET A 86 -19.90 -14.30 14.55
C MET A 86 -21.02 -14.83 15.44
N CYS A 87 -22.21 -14.93 14.86
CA CYS A 87 -23.36 -15.61 15.45
C CYS A 87 -23.45 -17.08 14.99
N PRO A 88 -24.32 -17.91 15.60
CA PRO A 88 -24.69 -19.21 15.03
C PRO A 88 -25.15 -19.07 13.56
N ASN A 89 -24.85 -20.08 12.74
CA ASN A 89 -25.12 -20.09 11.29
C ASN A 89 -24.43 -18.95 10.52
N ASP A 90 -23.22 -18.56 10.94
CA ASP A 90 -22.40 -17.55 10.26
C ASP A 90 -23.04 -16.17 10.14
N LYS A 91 -24.13 -15.90 10.85
CA LYS A 91 -24.76 -14.58 10.80
C LYS A 91 -23.77 -13.52 11.31
N ASN A 92 -23.75 -12.36 10.64
CA ASN A 92 -22.84 -11.24 10.87
C ASN A 92 -21.35 -11.53 10.60
N LYS A 93 -20.97 -12.68 10.02
CA LYS A 93 -19.55 -12.95 9.68
C LYS A 93 -18.95 -11.92 8.74
N ASP A 94 -19.78 -11.26 7.94
CA ASP A 94 -19.39 -10.20 7.01
C ASP A 94 -18.99 -8.89 7.70
N ALA A 95 -19.25 -8.76 9.00
CA ALA A 95 -18.74 -7.66 9.79
C ALA A 95 -17.23 -7.78 10.06
N ASN A 96 -16.65 -8.97 9.91
CA ASN A 96 -15.20 -9.15 10.02
C ASN A 96 -14.52 -8.73 8.72
N GLY A 97 -13.38 -8.07 8.83
CA GLY A 97 -12.62 -7.61 7.67
C GLY A 97 -11.84 -6.34 7.94
N MET A 98 -11.42 -5.71 6.85
CA MET A 98 -10.74 -4.42 6.87
C MET A 98 -11.76 -3.28 6.87
N TYR A 99 -11.47 -2.25 7.66
CA TYR A 99 -12.28 -1.05 7.82
C TYR A 99 -11.40 0.16 7.57
N THR A 100 -11.82 1.01 6.64
CA THR A 100 -11.07 2.21 6.25
C THR A 100 -11.73 3.45 6.84
N PHE A 101 -10.92 4.32 7.43
CA PHE A 101 -11.33 5.59 8.00
C PHE A 101 -12.05 6.43 6.93
N GLN A 102 -13.27 6.85 7.24
CA GLN A 102 -14.10 7.62 6.30
C GLN A 102 -14.17 9.10 6.67
N GLY A 103 -13.84 9.46 7.90
CA GLY A 103 -13.93 10.82 8.40
C GLY A 103 -14.22 10.86 9.88
N THR A 104 -14.66 12.02 10.33
CA THR A 104 -15.16 12.22 11.69
C THR A 104 -16.63 12.64 11.70
N THR A 105 -17.32 12.32 12.78
CA THR A 105 -18.62 12.91 13.13
C THR A 105 -18.47 14.42 13.42
N ALA A 106 -19.59 15.11 13.60
CA ALA A 106 -19.62 16.56 13.86
C ALA A 106 -18.82 16.98 15.11
N ASP A 107 -18.74 16.11 16.11
CA ASP A 107 -17.97 16.31 17.34
C ASP A 107 -16.52 15.78 17.24
N GLY A 108 -16.12 15.26 16.08
CA GLY A 108 -14.73 14.88 15.79
C GLY A 108 -14.39 13.41 16.07
N ARG A 109 -15.36 12.53 16.33
CA ARG A 109 -15.10 11.10 16.57
C ARG A 109 -14.90 10.36 15.25
N PRO A 110 -13.94 9.44 15.17
CA PRO A 110 -13.68 8.68 13.95
C PRO A 110 -14.84 7.74 13.61
N TYR A 111 -15.07 7.52 12.30
CA TYR A 111 -15.86 6.39 11.83
C TYR A 111 -15.19 5.73 10.63
N TYR A 112 -15.48 4.44 10.46
CA TYR A 112 -14.85 3.57 9.48
C TYR A 112 -15.91 2.83 8.68
N LYS A 113 -15.54 2.39 7.49
CA LYS A 113 -16.37 1.57 6.62
C LYS A 113 -15.59 0.40 6.04
N SER A 114 -16.20 -0.78 6.00
CA SER A 114 -15.64 -1.95 5.31
C SER A 114 -16.02 -1.99 3.83
N ASP A 115 -15.29 -2.81 3.06
CA ASP A 115 -15.60 -3.20 1.68
C ASP A 115 -17.02 -3.78 1.54
N LYS A 116 -17.48 -4.52 2.55
CA LYS A 116 -18.83 -5.09 2.65
C LYS A 116 -19.89 -4.10 3.15
N SER A 117 -19.58 -2.80 3.13
CA SER A 117 -20.49 -1.72 3.54
C SER A 117 -20.98 -1.82 4.99
N TRP A 118 -20.15 -2.36 5.89
CA TRP A 118 -20.36 -2.23 7.33
C TRP A 118 -19.72 -0.94 7.82
N PHE A 119 -20.30 -0.34 8.85
CA PHE A 119 -19.77 0.84 9.53
C PHE A 119 -19.38 0.50 10.95
N LEU A 120 -18.25 1.08 11.38
CA LEU A 120 -17.76 1.07 12.75
C LEU A 120 -17.67 2.53 13.22
N TRP A 121 -18.36 2.89 14.29
CA TRP A 121 -18.38 4.26 14.82
C TRP A 121 -18.60 4.28 16.32
N TYR A 122 -18.30 5.41 16.95
CA TYR A 122 -18.67 5.67 18.34
C TYR A 122 -19.94 6.52 18.39
N ASP A 123 -20.91 6.09 19.19
CA ASP A 123 -22.15 6.82 19.44
C ASP A 123 -22.29 7.09 20.95
N LYS A 124 -22.26 8.37 21.34
CA LYS A 124 -22.47 8.77 22.75
C LYS A 124 -23.92 8.63 23.20
N GLU A 125 -24.87 8.66 22.27
CA GLU A 125 -26.29 8.68 22.62
C GLU A 125 -26.86 7.27 22.84
N CYS A 126 -26.09 6.27 22.41
CA CYS A 126 -26.38 4.87 22.62
C CYS A 126 -25.71 4.36 23.90
N ASP A 127 -25.85 5.09 25.02
CA ASP A 127 -25.14 4.88 26.28
C ASP A 127 -25.89 4.02 27.32
N GLY A 128 -26.83 3.18 26.89
CA GLY A 128 -27.59 2.33 27.81
C GLY A 128 -28.63 3.14 28.61
N PRO A 129 -28.78 2.94 29.93
CA PRO A 129 -29.93 3.44 30.70
C PRO A 129 -30.00 4.97 30.85
N ALA A 130 -28.94 5.70 30.49
CA ALA A 130 -28.90 7.17 30.57
C ALA A 130 -29.46 7.89 29.32
N LYS A 131 -29.88 7.15 28.28
CA LYS A 131 -30.60 7.65 27.10
C LYS A 131 -29.92 8.83 26.38
N GLY A 132 -28.60 8.92 26.44
CA GLY A 132 -27.80 9.93 25.74
C GLY A 132 -27.61 11.26 26.48
N ASP A 133 -28.09 11.39 27.72
CA ASP A 133 -28.03 12.67 28.45
C ASP A 133 -26.63 12.99 29.02
N ASN A 134 -25.62 12.14 28.80
CA ASN A 134 -24.27 12.44 29.23
C ASN A 134 -23.22 12.13 28.15
N SER A 135 -22.17 12.96 28.07
CA SER A 135 -21.02 12.73 27.20
C SER A 135 -19.98 11.79 27.81
N GLY A 136 -20.25 11.29 29.02
CA GLY A 136 -19.37 10.41 29.78
C GLY A 136 -19.62 8.94 29.50
N TRP A 137 -20.55 8.60 28.61
CA TRP A 137 -20.86 7.23 28.24
C TRP A 137 -21.16 7.18 26.73
N GLY A 138 -21.14 5.97 26.18
CA GLY A 138 -21.38 5.74 24.76
C GLY A 138 -20.98 4.33 24.38
N GLN A 139 -21.16 3.97 23.10
CA GLN A 139 -20.77 2.66 22.60
C GLN A 139 -20.07 2.76 21.26
N TRP A 140 -19.10 1.89 21.07
CA TRP A 140 -18.65 1.52 19.73
C TRP A 140 -19.71 0.60 19.11
N SER A 141 -20.14 0.94 17.91
CA SER A 141 -21.24 0.29 17.19
C SER A 141 -20.77 -0.25 15.85
N LEU A 142 -21.33 -1.40 15.47
CA LEU A 142 -21.08 -2.08 14.21
C LEU A 142 -22.41 -2.42 13.53
N ALA A 143 -22.64 -1.95 12.30
CA ALA A 143 -23.86 -2.23 11.56
C ALA A 143 -23.66 -2.25 10.03
N PRO A 144 -24.45 -3.04 9.30
CA PRO A 144 -24.43 -3.07 7.84
C PRO A 144 -25.30 -1.98 7.20
N GLY A 145 -24.85 -1.45 6.06
CA GLY A 145 -25.57 -0.43 5.28
C GLY A 145 -25.72 0.87 6.04
N GLY A 146 -26.52 1.83 5.56
CA GLY A 146 -26.79 3.10 6.24
C GLY A 146 -25.80 4.24 5.94
N GLN A 147 -25.94 5.35 6.67
CA GLN A 147 -25.11 6.54 6.55
C GLN A 147 -24.82 7.09 7.94
N ILE A 148 -23.54 7.38 8.18
CA ILE A 148 -23.07 8.08 9.36
C ILE A 148 -23.35 9.57 9.16
N SER A 149 -24.10 10.16 10.08
CA SER A 149 -24.34 11.60 10.13
C SER A 149 -23.06 12.31 10.56
N THR A 150 -22.52 13.14 9.68
CA THR A 150 -21.35 13.98 9.97
C THR A 150 -21.74 15.40 10.41
N THR A 151 -23.04 15.70 10.45
CA THR A 151 -23.56 17.05 10.75
C THR A 151 -24.33 17.12 12.06
N VAL A 152 -24.77 15.99 12.61
CA VAL A 152 -25.56 15.92 13.85
C VAL A 152 -24.87 14.97 14.84
N PRO A 153 -24.22 15.48 15.90
CA PRO A 153 -23.49 14.64 16.84
C PRO A 153 -24.40 13.80 17.75
N GLU A 154 -25.68 14.16 17.90
CA GLU A 154 -26.67 13.44 18.72
C GLU A 154 -27.42 12.34 17.95
N LYS A 155 -27.22 12.23 16.64
CA LYS A 155 -27.85 11.18 15.83
C LYS A 155 -26.90 10.74 14.74
N VAL A 156 -25.82 10.11 15.18
CA VAL A 156 -24.77 9.61 14.29
C VAL A 156 -25.34 8.56 13.34
N TRP A 157 -26.33 7.77 13.78
CA TRP A 157 -27.00 6.77 12.96
C TRP A 157 -28.47 7.04 12.69
N SER A 158 -28.87 6.96 11.42
CA SER A 158 -30.27 7.17 11.00
C SER A 158 -31.26 6.19 11.64
N ARG A 159 -30.81 4.98 12.01
CA ARG A 159 -31.64 3.93 12.65
C ARG A 159 -31.57 3.95 14.19
N GLY A 160 -30.94 4.95 14.78
CA GLY A 160 -30.71 5.00 16.23
C GLY A 160 -29.77 3.90 16.71
N CYS A 161 -29.99 3.36 17.90
CA CYS A 161 -29.11 2.38 18.55
C CYS A 161 -29.37 0.92 18.13
N ASP A 162 -30.15 0.69 17.07
CA ASP A 162 -30.33 -0.65 16.49
C ASP A 162 -29.10 -1.04 15.67
N VAL A 163 -28.14 -1.66 16.35
CA VAL A 163 -26.83 -2.05 15.80
C VAL A 163 -26.60 -3.56 15.97
N GLN A 164 -25.81 -4.16 15.08
CA GLN A 164 -25.62 -5.61 15.06
C GLN A 164 -24.58 -6.09 16.06
N ALA A 165 -23.59 -5.27 16.38
CA ALA A 165 -22.69 -5.51 17.50
C ALA A 165 -22.29 -4.19 18.15
N PHE A 166 -22.06 -4.21 19.46
CA PHE A 166 -21.57 -3.02 20.16
C PHE A 166 -20.75 -3.37 21.41
N ALA A 167 -19.96 -2.40 21.84
CA ALA A 167 -19.26 -2.45 23.11
C ALA A 167 -19.33 -1.06 23.79
N PHE A 168 -19.80 -1.04 25.03
CA PHE A 168 -19.96 0.20 25.80
C PHE A 168 -18.62 0.73 26.28
N TRP A 169 -18.47 2.05 26.36
CA TRP A 169 -17.34 2.67 27.04
C TRP A 169 -17.69 2.96 28.49
N ALA A 170 -16.72 2.81 29.39
CA ALA A 170 -16.81 3.29 30.78
C ALA A 170 -15.51 3.98 31.20
N PRO A 171 -15.60 5.09 31.97
CA PRO A 171 -14.43 5.85 32.41
C PRO A 171 -13.53 5.04 33.37
N ASN A 172 -14.12 4.15 34.18
CA ASN A 172 -13.36 3.20 34.99
C ASN A 172 -14.11 1.85 35.12
N LYS A 173 -13.35 0.79 35.40
CA LYS A 173 -13.89 -0.58 35.54
C LYS A 173 -14.82 -0.75 36.74
N GLU A 174 -14.76 0.16 37.71
CA GLU A 174 -15.51 0.08 38.98
C GLU A 174 -16.90 0.75 38.89
N GLU A 175 -17.06 1.75 38.03
CA GLU A 175 -18.33 2.39 37.64
C GLU A 175 -19.05 1.57 36.58
N ALA A 176 -18.30 0.76 35.83
CA ALA A 176 -18.76 -0.35 35.02
C ALA A 176 -19.38 -1.50 35.85
N LYS A 177 -19.96 -1.22 37.03
CA LYS A 177 -20.80 -2.19 37.70
C LYS A 177 -21.89 -2.62 36.72
N PRO A 178 -22.06 -3.92 36.46
CA PRO A 178 -23.15 -4.38 35.64
C PRO A 178 -24.43 -3.81 36.25
N LEU A 179 -25.19 -3.06 35.45
CA LEU A 179 -26.59 -2.83 35.74
C LEU A 179 -27.16 -4.24 35.99
N GLU A 180 -27.76 -4.46 37.16
CA GLU A 180 -27.96 -5.80 37.76
C GLU A 180 -28.62 -6.84 36.83
N ASP A 181 -29.24 -6.38 35.73
CA ASP A 181 -29.96 -7.20 34.76
C ASP A 181 -29.33 -7.32 33.37
N VAL A 182 -28.13 -6.76 33.12
CA VAL A 182 -27.50 -6.87 31.80
C VAL A 182 -26.00 -7.17 31.87
N PRO A 183 -25.54 -8.28 31.25
CA PRO A 183 -24.12 -8.60 31.16
C PRO A 183 -23.45 -7.72 30.10
N TYR A 184 -23.39 -6.41 30.35
CA TYR A 184 -22.60 -5.50 29.53
C TYR A 184 -21.13 -5.64 29.89
N THR A 185 -20.30 -5.78 28.87
CA THR A 185 -18.85 -5.70 28.98
C THR A 185 -18.38 -4.35 28.46
N PHE A 186 -17.52 -3.70 29.23
CA PHE A 186 -17.09 -2.33 28.99
C PHE A 186 -15.71 -2.29 28.32
N VAL A 187 -15.59 -1.48 27.27
CA VAL A 187 -14.37 -1.00 26.63
C VAL A 187 -13.67 -0.04 27.57
N HIS A 188 -12.42 -0.34 27.90
CA HIS A 188 -11.58 0.51 28.74
C HIS A 188 -10.51 1.19 27.90
N SER A 189 -10.85 2.26 27.16
CA SER A 189 -9.87 2.94 26.30
C SER A 189 -9.40 4.31 26.80
N GLY A 190 -9.56 4.60 28.09
CA GLY A 190 -9.10 5.85 28.73
C GLY A 190 -9.94 7.09 28.39
N VAL A 191 -10.34 7.30 27.12
CA VAL A 191 -11.12 8.47 26.68
C VAL A 191 -12.35 8.03 25.88
N ALA A 192 -13.52 8.58 26.21
CA ALA A 192 -14.77 8.34 25.49
C ALA A 192 -14.62 8.77 24.02
N GLY A 193 -14.90 7.87 23.08
CA GLY A 193 -14.73 8.13 21.65
C GLY A 193 -13.35 7.79 21.07
N ALA A 194 -12.35 7.50 21.91
CA ALA A 194 -11.13 6.86 21.45
C ALA A 194 -11.41 5.42 21.01
N LEU A 195 -10.59 4.90 20.10
CA LEU A 195 -10.70 3.50 19.66
C LEU A 195 -10.68 2.53 20.84
N PRO A 196 -11.45 1.43 20.76
CA PRO A 196 -11.41 0.42 21.80
C PRO A 196 -10.01 -0.20 21.87
N GLU A 197 -9.70 -0.83 23.01
CA GLU A 197 -8.51 -1.68 23.11
C GLU A 197 -8.56 -2.77 22.02
N ASN A 198 -7.38 -3.30 21.66
CA ASN A 198 -7.25 -4.25 20.54
C ASN A 198 -8.23 -5.43 20.62
N SER A 199 -8.62 -5.86 21.81
CA SER A 199 -9.60 -6.94 22.01
C SER A 199 -10.52 -6.59 23.17
N VAL A 200 -11.82 -6.52 22.91
CA VAL A 200 -12.84 -6.23 23.91
C VAL A 200 -14.00 -7.20 23.75
N THR A 201 -14.76 -7.49 24.81
CA THR A 201 -16.00 -8.25 24.70
C THR A 201 -17.14 -7.36 24.20
N TRP A 202 -17.78 -7.78 23.12
CA TRP A 202 -18.89 -7.11 22.46
C TRP A 202 -20.17 -7.92 22.66
N MET A 203 -21.30 -7.21 22.72
CA MET A 203 -22.62 -7.81 22.55
C MET A 203 -22.95 -7.88 21.07
N ILE A 204 -23.41 -9.03 20.59
CA ILE A 204 -23.73 -9.28 19.17
C ILE A 204 -25.20 -9.71 19.06
N GLN A 205 -25.98 -8.98 18.26
CA GLN A 205 -27.37 -9.31 17.93
C GLN A 205 -27.42 -10.42 16.88
N CYS A 206 -27.93 -11.59 17.27
CA CYS A 206 -28.05 -12.77 16.41
C CYS A 206 -29.46 -12.97 15.86
N GLY A 207 -30.29 -11.93 15.85
CA GLY A 207 -31.68 -11.98 15.36
C GLY A 207 -32.55 -12.88 16.23
N LYS A 208 -33.19 -13.90 15.63
CA LYS A 208 -34.04 -14.85 16.37
C LYS A 208 -33.28 -15.69 17.40
N ALA A 209 -31.96 -15.83 17.24
CA ALA A 209 -31.11 -16.54 18.21
C ALA A 209 -30.79 -15.70 19.46
N GLY A 210 -31.33 -14.48 19.56
CA GLY A 210 -31.10 -13.59 20.70
C GLY A 210 -29.75 -12.87 20.60
N GLN A 211 -29.14 -12.63 21.76
CA GLN A 211 -27.89 -11.91 21.91
C GLN A 211 -26.81 -12.84 22.46
N ILE A 212 -25.58 -12.66 22.01
CA ILE A 212 -24.41 -13.34 22.58
C ILE A 212 -23.33 -12.32 22.93
N THR A 213 -22.45 -12.68 23.85
CA THR A 213 -21.22 -11.94 24.11
C THR A 213 -20.04 -12.68 23.49
N ARG A 214 -19.15 -11.94 22.82
CA ARG A 214 -17.90 -12.48 22.28
C ARG A 214 -16.78 -11.46 22.32
N GLU A 215 -15.57 -11.96 22.45
CA GLU A 215 -14.38 -11.15 22.23
C GLU A 215 -14.27 -10.78 20.75
N VAL A 216 -14.22 -9.48 20.47
CA VAL A 216 -14.01 -8.90 19.15
C VAL A 216 -12.73 -8.10 19.21
N THR A 217 -11.84 -8.41 18.27
CA THR A 217 -10.61 -7.67 18.07
C THR A 217 -10.90 -6.50 17.13
N VAL A 218 -10.66 -5.29 17.60
CA VAL A 218 -10.66 -4.06 16.80
C VAL A 218 -9.28 -3.43 16.99
N GLY A 219 -8.36 -3.81 16.11
CA GLY A 219 -6.99 -3.34 16.18
C GLY A 219 -6.56 -2.69 14.88
N THR A 220 -5.48 -1.94 14.94
CA THR A 220 -4.67 -1.70 13.75
C THR A 220 -4.36 -3.04 13.11
N SER A 221 -4.62 -3.20 11.82
CA SER A 221 -4.02 -4.35 11.12
C SER A 221 -2.52 -4.27 11.35
N LYS A 222 -1.91 -5.35 11.88
CA LYS A 222 -0.47 -5.49 12.14
C LYS A 222 0.45 -5.28 10.91
N SER A 223 -0.10 -4.87 9.79
CA SER A 223 0.63 -4.55 8.57
C SER A 223 0.72 -3.03 8.43
N MET A 224 1.38 -2.36 9.37
CA MET A 224 1.84 -1.00 9.11
C MET A 224 3.02 -1.07 8.13
N LEU A 225 2.74 -0.84 6.86
CA LEU A 225 3.77 -0.77 5.83
C LEU A 225 4.53 0.56 5.97
N THR A 226 5.84 0.50 6.10
CA THR A 226 6.75 1.64 5.96
C THR A 226 7.28 1.64 4.54
N VAL A 227 6.88 2.60 3.71
CA VAL A 227 7.44 2.75 2.36
C VAL A 227 8.54 3.79 2.44
N THR A 228 9.69 3.54 1.84
CA THR A 228 10.80 4.48 1.68
C THR A 228 11.14 4.58 0.21
N GLY A 229 11.81 5.64 -0.25
CA GLY A 229 12.03 5.86 -1.68
C GLY A 229 13.41 6.41 -1.96
N ARG A 230 14.00 5.97 -3.07
CA ARG A 230 15.35 6.38 -3.47
C ARG A 230 15.54 6.30 -4.98
N TRP A 231 16.40 7.16 -5.50
CA TRP A 231 16.93 7.04 -6.86
C TRP A 231 17.96 5.91 -6.92
N VAL A 232 17.72 4.95 -7.81
CA VAL A 232 18.60 3.81 -8.07
C VAL A 232 19.19 3.95 -9.47
N TYR A 233 20.51 4.02 -9.54
CA TYR A 233 21.25 4.02 -10.80
C TYR A 233 20.95 2.72 -11.57
N LYS A 234 20.68 2.83 -12.87
CA LYS A 234 20.47 1.67 -13.74
C LYS A 234 21.66 1.46 -14.66
N TYR A 235 21.93 2.42 -15.54
CA TYR A 235 23.00 2.32 -16.53
C TYR A 235 23.25 3.67 -17.23
N MET A 236 24.36 3.76 -17.97
CA MET A 236 24.61 4.85 -18.90
C MET A 236 23.77 4.67 -20.18
N VAL A 237 23.33 5.78 -20.74
CA VAL A 237 22.49 5.87 -21.94
C VAL A 237 23.15 6.77 -22.97
N MET A 238 23.10 6.36 -24.23
CA MET A 238 23.65 7.16 -25.33
C MET A 238 22.58 8.12 -25.88
N LYS A 239 23.01 9.24 -26.45
CA LYS A 239 22.11 10.20 -27.10
C LYS A 239 21.30 9.53 -28.22
N GLY A 240 19.99 9.72 -28.21
CA GLY A 240 19.05 9.14 -29.18
C GLY A 240 18.74 7.66 -28.94
N GLU A 241 19.31 7.05 -27.89
CA GLU A 241 18.99 5.67 -27.55
C GLU A 241 17.58 5.57 -26.94
N THR A 242 16.84 4.55 -27.36
CA THR A 242 15.55 4.22 -26.76
C THR A 242 15.76 3.20 -25.65
N LYS A 243 15.25 3.49 -24.46
CA LYS A 243 15.32 2.61 -23.30
C LYS A 243 13.93 2.26 -22.82
N THR A 244 13.82 1.04 -22.29
CA THR A 244 12.61 0.56 -21.61
C THR A 244 12.93 0.35 -20.15
N ILE A 245 12.12 0.92 -19.26
CA ILE A 245 12.15 0.65 -17.82
C ILE A 245 10.94 -0.18 -17.45
N LYS A 246 11.15 -1.10 -16.50
CA LYS A 246 10.09 -1.89 -15.87
C LYS A 246 9.67 -1.25 -14.57
N PHE A 247 8.37 -1.20 -14.28
CA PHE A 247 7.84 -0.69 -13.03
C PHE A 247 6.66 -1.53 -12.53
N GLY A 248 6.32 -1.35 -11.26
CA GLY A 248 5.35 -2.21 -10.56
C GLY A 248 6.02 -3.43 -9.92
N PHE A 249 5.20 -4.39 -9.49
CA PHE A 249 5.68 -5.62 -8.87
C PHE A 249 4.74 -6.78 -9.21
N ASP A 250 5.28 -7.99 -9.25
CA ASP A 250 4.48 -9.18 -9.45
C ASP A 250 3.71 -9.54 -8.16
N LYS A 251 2.38 -9.46 -8.21
CA LYS A 251 1.50 -9.84 -7.09
C LYS A 251 1.51 -11.36 -6.83
N SER A 252 1.99 -12.14 -7.81
CA SER A 252 2.00 -13.61 -7.77
C SER A 252 3.28 -14.21 -7.20
N MET A 253 4.22 -13.42 -6.65
CA MET A 253 5.46 -13.92 -6.05
C MET A 253 5.21 -15.16 -5.18
N GLU A 254 5.67 -16.32 -5.67
CA GLU A 254 5.19 -17.60 -5.15
C GLU A 254 5.77 -17.93 -3.76
N GLU A 255 6.94 -17.39 -3.40
CA GLU A 255 7.65 -17.75 -2.18
C GLU A 255 8.48 -16.60 -1.56
N GLY A 256 8.69 -16.67 -0.24
CA GLY A 256 9.62 -15.81 0.50
C GLY A 256 8.99 -14.62 1.21
N SER A 257 9.83 -13.85 1.92
CA SER A 257 9.45 -12.67 2.70
C SER A 257 8.79 -11.57 1.86
N ALA A 258 9.14 -11.48 0.58
CA ALA A 258 8.57 -10.53 -0.36
C ALA A 258 7.08 -10.81 -0.64
N LYS A 259 6.63 -12.08 -0.58
CA LYS A 259 5.23 -12.47 -0.82
C LYS A 259 4.28 -11.90 0.22
N GLU A 260 4.67 -11.95 1.49
CA GLU A 260 3.85 -11.41 2.58
C GLU A 260 3.68 -9.90 2.44
N VAL A 261 4.78 -9.19 2.19
CA VAL A 261 4.74 -7.74 1.94
C VAL A 261 3.95 -7.44 0.66
N ALA A 262 4.12 -8.22 -0.41
CA ALA A 262 3.38 -8.06 -1.66
C ALA A 262 1.87 -8.26 -1.50
N ALA A 263 1.45 -9.21 -0.66
CA ALA A 263 0.04 -9.43 -0.32
C ALA A 263 -0.53 -8.25 0.49
N GLU A 264 0.23 -7.73 1.45
CA GLU A 264 -0.13 -6.53 2.22
C GLU A 264 -0.22 -5.28 1.32
N VAL A 265 0.76 -5.09 0.43
CA VAL A 265 0.78 -4.00 -0.55
C VAL A 265 -0.41 -4.12 -1.50
N SER A 266 -0.68 -5.31 -2.03
CA SER A 266 -1.81 -5.54 -2.94
C SER A 266 -3.14 -5.21 -2.27
N THR A 267 -3.30 -5.62 -1.01
CA THR A 267 -4.47 -5.26 -0.20
C THR A 267 -4.56 -3.75 -0.05
N SER A 268 -3.44 -3.06 0.26
CA SER A 268 -3.43 -1.60 0.40
C SER A 268 -3.75 -0.85 -0.91
N ALA A 269 -3.37 -1.40 -2.07
CA ALA A 269 -3.58 -0.79 -3.38
C ALA A 269 -5.05 -0.81 -3.82
N GLU A 270 -5.81 -1.83 -3.41
CA GLU A 270 -7.25 -1.91 -3.69
C GLU A 270 -8.03 -0.79 -2.98
N PHE A 271 -7.53 -0.36 -1.82
CA PHE A 271 -8.06 0.78 -1.08
C PHE A 271 -7.31 2.05 -1.54
N LYS A 272 -7.76 2.66 -2.66
CA LYS A 272 -7.25 3.92 -3.27
C LYS A 272 -7.24 5.17 -2.34
N THR A 273 -7.41 5.00 -1.05
CA THR A 273 -7.55 6.05 -0.05
C THR A 273 -6.64 5.69 1.12
N GLY A 274 -5.60 6.49 1.40
CA GLY A 274 -4.95 6.45 2.72
C GLY A 274 -3.43 6.45 2.80
N VAL A 275 -2.70 6.63 1.70
CA VAL A 275 -1.22 6.66 1.76
C VAL A 275 -0.75 8.08 2.07
N SER A 276 -0.49 8.39 3.34
CA SER A 276 0.12 9.67 3.74
C SER A 276 1.63 9.54 3.89
N PHE A 277 2.37 10.20 3.01
CA PHE A 277 3.84 10.23 3.01
C PHE A 277 4.34 11.29 3.97
N LEU A 278 5.01 10.85 5.05
CA LEU A 278 5.74 11.72 5.98
C LEU A 278 7.23 11.40 5.90
N ALA A 279 8.02 12.35 5.41
CA ALA A 279 9.48 12.21 5.35
C ALA A 279 10.08 12.25 6.75
N GLU A 280 10.82 11.21 7.16
CA GLU A 280 11.54 11.22 8.43
C GLU A 280 12.76 12.15 8.29
N GLY A 281 12.77 13.25 9.06
CA GLY A 281 13.88 14.22 9.10
C GLY A 281 13.54 15.62 8.60
N SER A 282 12.41 15.80 7.90
CA SER A 282 11.84 17.13 7.62
C SER A 282 10.59 17.31 8.49
N ALA A 283 10.46 18.42 9.20
CA ALA A 283 9.38 18.65 10.17
C ALA A 283 7.96 18.60 9.57
N SER A 284 7.84 18.49 8.26
CA SER A 284 6.63 18.11 7.52
C SER A 284 7.07 17.91 6.07
N ALA A 285 6.85 16.73 5.49
CA ALA A 285 6.84 16.66 4.02
C ALA A 285 5.77 17.65 3.55
N SER A 286 6.09 18.51 2.59
CA SER A 286 5.11 19.43 2.03
C SER A 286 4.00 18.63 1.35
N ALA A 287 2.80 19.20 1.26
CA ALA A 287 1.67 18.56 0.59
C ALA A 287 2.00 18.18 -0.87
N SER A 288 2.92 18.90 -1.52
CA SER A 288 3.39 18.58 -2.87
C SER A 288 4.25 17.31 -2.92
N VAL A 289 5.16 17.11 -1.97
CA VAL A 289 5.93 15.85 -1.84
C VAL A 289 4.99 14.68 -1.61
N SER A 290 4.06 14.82 -0.65
CA SER A 290 3.11 13.75 -0.37
C SER A 290 2.23 13.42 -1.57
N GLY A 291 1.71 14.44 -2.27
CA GLY A 291 0.89 14.23 -3.47
C GLY A 291 1.66 13.59 -4.62
N SER A 292 2.92 13.97 -4.84
CA SER A 292 3.74 13.33 -5.86
C SER A 292 4.05 11.88 -5.52
N MET A 293 4.39 11.58 -4.27
CA MET A 293 4.70 10.21 -3.86
C MET A 293 3.45 9.32 -3.92
N GLU A 294 2.27 9.86 -3.60
CA GLU A 294 1.00 9.17 -3.75
C GLU A 294 0.70 8.84 -5.22
N SER A 295 1.03 9.76 -6.13
CA SER A 295 0.93 9.52 -7.57
C SER A 295 1.88 8.40 -8.03
N SER A 296 3.16 8.48 -7.67
CA SER A 296 4.17 7.46 -8.00
C SER A 296 3.80 6.09 -7.44
N TRP A 297 3.38 6.03 -6.18
CA TRP A 297 2.91 4.82 -5.52
C TRP A 297 1.72 4.22 -6.25
N SER A 298 0.67 5.02 -6.47
CA SER A 298 -0.56 4.57 -7.14
C SER A 298 -0.29 4.03 -8.54
N ALA A 299 0.64 4.64 -9.28
CA ALA A 299 1.05 4.17 -10.58
C ALA A 299 1.76 2.80 -10.50
N SER A 300 2.65 2.60 -9.52
CA SER A 300 3.36 1.32 -9.34
C SER A 300 2.49 0.20 -8.79
N VAL A 301 1.64 0.46 -7.80
CA VAL A 301 0.86 -0.62 -7.14
C VAL A 301 -0.47 -0.90 -7.85
N GLY A 302 -0.91 0.05 -8.67
CA GLY A 302 -2.09 -0.07 -9.51
C GLY A 302 -1.91 -1.03 -10.69
N THR A 303 -0.67 -1.32 -11.10
CA THR A 303 -0.42 -2.32 -12.15
C THR A 303 -0.67 -3.74 -11.61
N HIS A 304 -1.28 -4.58 -12.44
CA HIS A 304 -1.42 -6.01 -12.17
C HIS A 304 -0.16 -6.74 -12.67
N GLY A 305 0.98 -6.44 -12.05
CA GLY A 305 2.29 -7.00 -12.44
C GLY A 305 3.34 -5.94 -12.79
N GLU A 306 4.38 -6.38 -13.50
CA GLU A 306 5.36 -5.50 -14.13
C GLU A 306 4.78 -4.89 -15.41
N ASP A 307 4.89 -3.57 -15.55
CA ASP A 307 4.61 -2.85 -16.79
C ASP A 307 5.90 -2.21 -17.32
N GLU A 308 5.91 -1.87 -18.60
CA GLU A 308 7.07 -1.36 -19.32
C GLU A 308 6.80 0.02 -19.90
N ARG A 309 7.74 0.95 -19.69
CA ARG A 309 7.71 2.29 -20.31
C ARG A 309 8.95 2.50 -21.15
N SER A 310 8.76 2.76 -22.45
CA SER A 310 9.84 3.14 -23.35
C SER A 310 9.92 4.65 -23.54
N PHE A 311 11.13 5.17 -23.64
CA PHE A 311 11.40 6.57 -23.95
C PHE A 311 12.72 6.71 -24.72
N THR A 312 12.81 7.75 -25.55
CA THR A 312 14.03 8.11 -26.28
C THR A 312 14.62 9.36 -25.65
N LEU A 313 15.90 9.31 -25.31
CA LEU A 313 16.54 10.42 -24.63
C LEU A 313 17.19 11.39 -25.63
N PRO A 314 16.93 12.70 -25.53
CA PRO A 314 17.51 13.70 -26.43
C PRO A 314 19.03 13.85 -26.21
N GLU A 315 19.49 13.50 -25.01
CA GLU A 315 20.89 13.55 -24.59
C GLU A 315 21.31 12.22 -23.93
N GLY A 316 22.61 11.93 -23.96
CA GLY A 316 23.17 10.79 -23.23
C GLY A 316 23.47 11.16 -21.79
N GLY A 317 23.55 10.17 -20.90
CA GLY A 317 23.76 10.41 -19.47
C GLY A 317 23.72 9.15 -18.63
N ALA A 318 23.48 9.31 -17.33
CA ALA A 318 23.18 8.21 -16.41
C ALA A 318 21.69 8.15 -16.13
N LEU A 319 21.08 6.99 -16.39
CA LEU A 319 19.68 6.74 -16.09
C LEU A 319 19.52 6.28 -14.63
N TRP A 320 18.62 6.95 -13.92
CA TRP A 320 18.16 6.63 -12.58
C TRP A 320 16.67 6.30 -12.62
N GLN A 321 16.24 5.37 -11.79
CA GLN A 321 14.83 5.08 -11.58
C GLN A 321 14.52 5.24 -10.10
N TRP A 322 13.36 5.82 -9.80
CA TRP A 322 12.90 5.90 -8.42
C TRP A 322 12.35 4.54 -8.00
N ASN A 323 12.90 3.98 -6.94
CA ASN A 323 12.48 2.70 -6.37
C ASN A 323 11.92 2.93 -4.97
N MET A 324 10.81 2.26 -4.66
CA MET A 324 10.16 2.30 -3.36
C MET A 324 10.44 1.01 -2.60
N GLU A 325 11.03 1.10 -1.41
CA GLU A 325 11.23 -0.03 -0.52
C GLU A 325 10.14 -0.04 0.54
N VAL A 326 9.26 -1.04 0.46
CA VAL A 326 8.18 -1.29 1.41
C VAL A 326 8.68 -2.25 2.47
N LYS A 327 8.49 -1.90 3.74
CA LYS A 327 8.86 -2.71 4.90
C LYS A 327 7.64 -2.95 5.78
N ASN A 328 7.33 -4.20 6.12
CA ASN A 328 6.26 -4.49 7.08
C ASN A 328 6.78 -4.42 8.54
N GLU A 329 5.88 -4.61 9.52
CA GLU A 329 6.23 -4.58 10.95
C GLU A 329 7.25 -5.66 11.36
N ASP A 330 7.22 -6.82 10.68
CA ASP A 330 8.19 -7.90 10.88
C ASP A 330 9.58 -7.60 10.27
N GLY A 331 9.71 -6.43 9.65
CA GLY A 331 10.93 -5.95 9.02
C GLY A 331 11.24 -6.59 7.68
N LYS A 332 10.31 -7.37 7.10
CA LYS A 332 10.42 -7.91 5.74
C LYS A 332 10.27 -6.77 4.75
N THR A 333 11.07 -6.80 3.70
CA THR A 333 11.11 -5.74 2.68
C THR A 333 10.68 -6.24 1.30
N LEU A 334 10.13 -5.33 0.50
CA LEU A 334 9.79 -5.49 -0.91
C LEU A 334 10.21 -4.20 -1.65
N GLU A 335 10.98 -4.34 -2.72
CA GLU A 335 11.35 -3.20 -3.57
C GLU A 335 10.43 -3.14 -4.79
N ILE A 336 9.82 -1.97 -5.01
CA ILE A 336 8.85 -1.71 -6.07
C ILE A 336 9.41 -0.57 -6.93
N PRO A 337 9.92 -0.85 -8.14
CA PRO A 337 10.32 0.18 -9.09
C PRO A 337 9.12 1.03 -9.52
N SER A 338 9.33 2.34 -9.62
CA SER A 338 8.31 3.30 -10.07
C SER A 338 8.49 3.69 -11.54
N PRO A 339 7.47 4.24 -12.19
CA PRO A 339 7.59 4.72 -13.57
C PRO A 339 8.41 6.01 -13.67
N ASP A 340 8.83 6.60 -12.55
CA ASP A 340 9.61 7.82 -12.50
C ASP A 340 11.09 7.53 -12.75
N TYR A 341 11.67 8.31 -13.67
CA TYR A 341 13.08 8.22 -14.05
C TYR A 341 13.71 9.61 -14.13
N ALA A 342 15.04 9.63 -13.99
CA ALA A 342 15.85 10.82 -14.15
C ALA A 342 17.09 10.50 -14.97
N VAL A 343 17.60 11.47 -15.73
CA VAL A 343 18.83 11.34 -16.51
C VAL A 343 19.79 12.44 -16.09
N THR A 344 20.90 12.07 -15.47
CA THR A 344 21.93 13.03 -15.06
C THR A 344 23.12 12.98 -15.99
N THR A 345 24.03 13.95 -15.91
CA THR A 345 25.21 14.01 -16.79
C THR A 345 26.09 12.76 -16.69
N ASN A 346 26.18 12.15 -15.50
CA ASN A 346 26.96 10.93 -15.27
C ASN A 346 26.49 10.18 -14.00
N GLY A 347 27.00 8.96 -13.80
CA GLY A 347 26.60 8.12 -12.67
C GLY A 347 27.08 8.61 -11.28
N ALA A 348 27.94 9.63 -11.22
CA ALA A 348 28.36 10.25 -9.97
C ALA A 348 27.39 11.36 -9.52
N GLN A 349 26.67 11.99 -10.45
CA GLN A 349 25.66 12.99 -10.16
C GLN A 349 24.30 12.31 -9.95
N LYS A 350 23.82 12.29 -8.70
CA LYS A 350 22.49 11.75 -8.36
C LYS A 350 21.40 12.80 -8.65
N PRO A 351 20.17 12.37 -8.95
CA PRO A 351 19.02 13.28 -8.92
C PRO A 351 18.82 13.87 -7.51
N LEU A 352 18.45 15.14 -7.45
CA LEU A 352 18.31 15.91 -6.21
C LEU A 352 16.86 16.09 -5.76
N CYS A 353 15.88 15.89 -6.65
CA CYS A 353 14.47 16.10 -6.30
C CYS A 353 13.72 14.80 -6.10
N PHE A 354 12.63 14.87 -5.32
CA PHE A 354 11.57 13.89 -5.39
C PHE A 354 10.99 13.85 -6.81
N PRO A 355 10.51 12.67 -7.29
CA PRO A 355 9.71 12.56 -8.51
C PRO A 355 8.70 13.70 -8.69
N SER A 356 8.49 14.13 -9.92
CA SER A 356 7.56 15.22 -10.33
C SER A 356 7.75 16.60 -9.68
N LEU A 357 8.77 16.80 -8.83
CA LEU A 357 9.04 18.09 -8.15
C LEU A 357 10.30 18.79 -8.67
N CYS A 358 10.62 18.57 -9.93
CA CYS A 358 11.73 19.21 -10.62
C CYS A 358 11.26 20.34 -11.53
N THR A 359 12.01 21.44 -11.55
CA THR A 359 11.76 22.59 -12.42
C THR A 359 12.49 22.47 -13.76
N ASP A 360 13.51 21.61 -13.84
CA ASP A 360 14.35 21.38 -15.03
C ASP A 360 13.88 20.21 -15.91
N CYS A 361 12.68 19.68 -15.68
CA CYS A 361 12.19 18.43 -16.29
C CYS A 361 11.40 18.58 -17.59
N ALA A 362 11.30 19.78 -18.17
CA ALA A 362 10.45 20.03 -19.33
C ALA A 362 10.89 19.26 -20.59
N GLU A 363 12.20 19.13 -20.82
CA GLU A 363 12.75 18.47 -22.01
C GLU A 363 13.50 17.19 -21.68
N THR A 364 14.31 17.21 -20.61
CA THR A 364 15.00 16.04 -20.08
C THR A 364 14.89 16.06 -18.56
N PRO A 365 14.38 15.00 -17.92
CA PRO A 365 14.22 14.97 -16.48
C PRO A 365 15.58 14.87 -15.77
N ASN A 366 16.28 16.00 -15.62
CA ASN A 366 17.61 16.05 -14.99
C ASN A 366 17.52 15.99 -13.47
N TYR A 367 16.42 16.51 -12.89
CA TYR A 367 16.16 16.51 -11.46
C TYR A 367 17.30 17.18 -10.66
N GLN A 368 17.93 18.21 -11.21
CA GLN A 368 18.99 18.99 -10.56
C GLN A 368 18.47 20.31 -9.99
N GLU A 369 17.35 20.81 -10.52
CA GLU A 369 16.62 21.96 -9.98
C GLU A 369 15.24 21.51 -9.51
N CYS A 370 14.92 21.80 -8.25
CA CYS A 370 13.70 21.34 -7.62
C CYS A 370 12.80 22.52 -7.24
N GLU A 371 11.51 22.25 -7.16
CA GLU A 371 10.56 23.13 -6.46
C GLU A 371 11.06 23.38 -5.02
N PRO A 372 10.70 24.51 -4.36
CA PRO A 372 11.25 24.90 -3.06
C PRO A 372 11.23 23.80 -1.98
N ASP A 373 10.22 22.92 -2.01
CA ASP A 373 10.05 21.79 -1.07
C ASP A 373 10.37 20.41 -1.69
N GLY A 374 10.88 20.39 -2.93
CA GLY A 374 11.11 19.19 -3.72
C GLY A 374 12.48 18.53 -3.52
N TYR A 375 13.39 19.17 -2.79
CA TYR A 375 14.75 18.66 -2.59
C TYR A 375 14.80 17.45 -1.64
N LEU A 376 15.53 16.41 -2.05
CA LEU A 376 15.95 15.33 -1.17
C LEU A 376 16.96 15.88 -0.13
N HIS A 377 16.98 15.32 1.08
CA HIS A 377 17.88 15.77 2.14
C HIS A 377 19.35 15.71 1.69
N GLY A 378 20.06 16.83 1.82
CA GLY A 378 21.45 16.98 1.38
C GLY A 378 21.61 17.48 -0.06
N GLY A 379 20.52 17.84 -0.75
CA GLY A 379 20.53 18.38 -2.11
C GLY A 379 20.79 19.88 -2.25
N ARG A 380 21.24 20.58 -1.20
CA ARG A 380 21.68 21.98 -1.25
C ARG A 380 23.03 22.18 -0.58
#